data_AF-A0A9X3PBW5-F1
#
_entry.id   AF-A0A9X3PBW5-F1
#
_cell.length_a   1.000
_cell.length_b   1.000
_cell.length_c   1.000
_cell.angle_alpha   90.00
_cell.angle_beta   90.00
_cell.angle_gamma   90.00
#
_symmetry.space_group_name_H-M   'P 1'
#
loop_
_entity.id
_entity.type
_entity.pdbx_description
1 polymer ?
#
loop_
_entity_poly.entity_id
_entity_poly.type
_entity_poly.pdbx_seq_one_letter_code
_entity_poly.pdbx_strand_id
1 'polypeptide(L)'
;MPTERYAKGEKIRRQAVRIAEHYDLYRDTLFQTRSTSLAWDEDRNEWTIATDRGDRFGARYVITSTGTLTQPKLPGIPGIEDFRGHTFHTSRWDYGYTGGTADGNLTGLTDKRVAVVGTGATGLQAVPILAESAGELLVFQRTPSTVDVRDNRLTDPAWAASLQPGWQRERMENFLAVLAGELLVTDGWTATVALQRSIITGAVDESLTEEERAVRDELDDAATMNRIRARVEGTVADPATAEAFKPWYRYMCKRPGFSDHYLQAFNRPNVSLVDTSAAQGITAMTENAIVVGDTTYEVDCVIFATGFDAGVSGVMSGTLPVTGRGGRSLLESWAAGPRTLHGFYSHGFPNLFHLGALQNANSVNYTHILQEQAEHVAAVIARAEREGAGRVEPTAEAEERWLRTLQETAHDTSAFQAECTPGYYNGEGTRSITGFSYSPGPVAFHRLLREWRAGDMSEVLVHAHASTRKAEVAS
;
A
#
# COMPACT_ATOMS: atom_id res chain seq x y z
N MET A 1 5.53 23.86 -0.18
CA MET A 1 4.10 23.50 -0.15
C MET A 1 3.71 22.86 -1.48
N PRO A 2 2.87 21.81 -1.50
CA PRO A 2 2.24 21.33 -2.72
C PRO A 2 1.43 22.45 -3.41
N THR A 3 1.27 22.37 -4.73
CA THR A 3 0.49 23.35 -5.51
C THR A 3 -1.01 23.09 -5.48
N GLU A 4 -1.39 21.86 -5.17
CA GLU A 4 -2.77 21.37 -5.17
C GLU A 4 -2.99 20.55 -3.90
N ARG A 5 -4.24 20.47 -3.45
CA ARG A 5 -4.69 19.64 -2.34
C ARG A 5 -4.22 18.20 -2.48
N TYR A 6 -4.25 17.68 -3.70
CA TYR A 6 -3.75 16.37 -4.02
C TYR A 6 -2.70 16.44 -5.13
N ALA A 7 -1.46 16.12 -4.77
CA ALA A 7 -0.35 16.15 -5.69
C ALA A 7 -0.45 15.04 -6.75
N LYS A 8 -0.22 15.40 -8.01
CA LYS A 8 -0.08 14.46 -9.13
C LYS A 8 1.22 13.63 -9.05
N GLY A 9 1.27 12.52 -9.78
CA GLY A 9 2.41 11.59 -9.77
C GLY A 9 3.77 12.23 -10.03
N GLU A 10 3.89 13.07 -11.05
CA GLU A 10 5.17 13.75 -11.36
C GLU A 10 5.61 14.73 -10.27
N LYS A 11 4.66 15.40 -9.59
CA LYS A 11 4.98 16.27 -8.44
C LYS A 11 5.49 15.45 -7.25
N ILE A 12 4.91 14.28 -7.00
CA ILE A 12 5.39 13.35 -5.97
C ILE A 12 6.81 12.85 -6.30
N ARG A 13 7.06 12.44 -7.56
CA ARG A 13 8.39 12.02 -8.02
C ARG A 13 9.43 13.13 -7.84
N ARG A 14 9.12 14.36 -8.26
CA ARG A 14 10.01 15.52 -8.09
C ARG A 14 10.24 15.86 -6.62
N GLN A 15 9.26 15.64 -5.75
CA GLN A 15 9.45 15.80 -4.31
C GLN A 15 10.46 14.78 -3.77
N ALA A 16 10.43 13.53 -4.22
CA ALA A 16 11.42 12.51 -3.84
C ALA A 16 12.83 12.89 -4.35
N VAL A 17 12.94 13.35 -5.59
CA VAL A 17 14.21 13.86 -6.17
C VAL A 17 14.74 15.03 -5.34
N ARG A 18 13.89 16.01 -5.00
CA ARG A 18 14.25 17.16 -4.18
C ARG A 18 14.78 16.76 -2.81
N ILE A 19 14.19 15.74 -2.18
CA ILE A 19 14.67 15.19 -0.90
C ILE A 19 16.06 14.55 -1.10
N ALA A 20 16.23 13.74 -2.14
CA ALA A 20 17.50 13.09 -2.44
C ALA A 20 18.63 14.08 -2.75
N GLU A 21 18.35 15.15 -3.48
CA GLU A 21 19.30 16.24 -3.75
C GLU A 21 19.63 17.03 -2.48
N HIS A 22 18.62 17.37 -1.67
CA HIS A 22 18.81 18.16 -0.46
C HIS A 22 19.71 17.46 0.58
N TYR A 23 19.57 16.14 0.71
CA TYR A 23 20.36 15.33 1.64
C TYR A 23 21.54 14.60 0.99
N ASP A 24 21.84 14.89 -0.28
CA ASP A 24 22.95 14.27 -1.05
C ASP A 24 22.92 12.72 -1.04
N LEU A 25 21.71 12.15 -1.19
CA LEU A 25 21.50 10.69 -1.09
C LEU A 25 21.95 9.93 -2.34
N TYR A 26 22.13 10.62 -3.47
CA TYR A 26 22.54 10.00 -4.73
C TYR A 26 23.93 9.35 -4.64
N ARG A 27 24.84 9.93 -3.84
CA ARG A 27 26.20 9.38 -3.66
C ARG A 27 26.20 7.98 -3.01
N ASP A 28 25.17 7.71 -2.21
CA ASP A 28 25.03 6.49 -1.40
C ASP A 28 23.96 5.53 -1.97
N THR A 29 23.55 5.73 -3.23
CA THR A 29 22.48 4.95 -3.88
C THR A 29 22.95 4.17 -5.09
N LEU A 30 22.67 2.86 -5.10
CA LEU A 30 22.85 2.00 -6.26
C LEU A 30 21.50 1.77 -6.97
N PHE A 31 21.25 2.51 -8.04
CA PHE A 31 20.07 2.28 -8.90
C PHE A 31 20.27 1.07 -9.82
N GLN A 32 19.17 0.57 -10.40
CA GLN A 32 19.18 -0.55 -11.35
C GLN A 32 19.95 -1.79 -10.84
N THR A 33 19.90 -1.98 -9.52
CA THR A 33 20.64 -3.00 -8.78
C THR A 33 19.65 -3.62 -7.80
N ARG A 34 19.43 -4.92 -7.92
CA ARG A 34 18.53 -5.67 -7.05
C ARG A 34 19.37 -6.49 -6.08
N SER A 35 19.10 -6.37 -4.79
CA SER A 35 19.64 -7.30 -3.79
C SER A 35 19.08 -8.70 -4.04
N THR A 36 19.95 -9.70 -4.03
CA THR A 36 19.63 -11.11 -4.32
C THR A 36 19.81 -12.03 -3.12
N SER A 37 20.50 -11.60 -2.06
CA SER A 37 20.57 -12.32 -0.79
C SER A 37 21.07 -11.44 0.34
N LEU A 38 20.59 -11.72 1.55
CA LEU A 38 21.11 -11.19 2.82
C LEU A 38 21.55 -12.37 3.69
N ALA A 39 22.83 -12.43 4.07
CA ALA A 39 23.35 -13.50 4.93
C ALA A 39 24.12 -12.91 6.12
N TRP A 40 23.73 -13.28 7.34
CA TRP A 40 24.43 -12.86 8.55
C TRP A 40 25.75 -13.60 8.71
N ASP A 41 26.82 -12.86 8.97
CA ASP A 41 28.15 -13.36 9.30
C ASP A 41 28.38 -13.19 10.81
N GLU A 42 28.43 -14.32 11.54
CA GLU A 42 28.58 -14.31 13.00
C GLU A 42 29.98 -13.86 13.45
N ASP A 43 31.02 -14.19 12.69
CA ASP A 43 32.40 -13.82 13.02
C ASP A 43 32.59 -12.30 12.89
N ARG A 44 31.94 -11.70 11.89
CA ARG A 44 32.04 -10.26 11.61
C ARG A 44 30.98 -9.41 12.32
N ASN A 45 29.90 -10.02 12.82
CA ASN A 45 28.71 -9.32 13.29
C ASN A 45 28.14 -8.33 12.26
N GLU A 46 28.12 -8.75 10.98
CA GLU A 46 27.65 -7.94 9.86
C GLU A 46 26.83 -8.80 8.89
N TRP A 47 25.98 -8.16 8.10
CA TRP A 47 25.33 -8.77 6.96
C TRP A 47 26.24 -8.75 5.74
N THR A 48 26.30 -9.86 5.01
CA THR A 48 26.78 -9.93 3.63
C THR A 48 25.61 -9.80 2.68
N ILE A 49 25.67 -8.81 1.78
CA ILE A 49 24.66 -8.54 0.77
C ILE A 49 25.21 -8.91 -0.61
N ALA A 50 24.41 -9.60 -1.42
CA ALA A 50 24.73 -9.86 -2.83
C ALA A 50 23.72 -9.16 -3.75
N THR A 51 24.14 -8.83 -4.99
CA THR A 51 23.28 -8.16 -5.98
C THR A 51 23.18 -8.94 -7.29
N ASP A 52 22.24 -8.55 -8.15
CA ASP A 52 22.10 -9.05 -9.52
C ASP A 52 23.14 -8.47 -10.49
N ARG A 53 24.05 -7.62 -10.00
CA ARG A 53 25.21 -7.10 -10.75
C ARG A 53 26.52 -7.79 -10.36
N GLY A 54 26.48 -8.76 -9.45
CA GLY A 54 27.64 -9.50 -8.98
C GLY A 54 28.39 -8.83 -7.82
N ASP A 55 27.84 -7.75 -7.23
CA ASP A 55 28.43 -7.11 -6.07
C ASP A 55 28.28 -7.98 -4.83
N ARG A 56 29.25 -7.89 -3.92
CA ARG A 56 29.16 -8.42 -2.55
C ARG A 56 29.79 -7.43 -1.57
N PHE A 57 29.02 -7.02 -0.57
CA PHE A 57 29.49 -6.04 0.43
C PHE A 57 28.90 -6.31 1.81
N GLY A 58 29.59 -5.81 2.84
CA GLY A 58 29.19 -5.91 4.24
C GLY A 58 28.36 -4.71 4.70
N ALA A 59 27.39 -4.94 5.58
CA ALA A 59 26.71 -3.86 6.30
C ALA A 59 26.38 -4.29 7.74
N ARG A 60 26.66 -3.41 8.71
CA ARG A 60 26.29 -3.67 10.11
C ARG A 60 24.77 -3.73 10.29
N TYR A 61 24.04 -2.83 9.66
CA TYR A 61 22.57 -2.73 9.71
C TYR A 61 21.96 -2.83 8.31
N VAL A 62 20.86 -3.57 8.19
CA VAL A 62 20.09 -3.71 6.96
C VAL A 62 18.65 -3.34 7.21
N ILE A 63 18.13 -2.37 6.45
CA ILE A 63 16.74 -1.92 6.57
C ILE A 63 16.02 -2.26 5.26
N THR A 64 15.06 -3.18 5.30
CA THR A 64 14.26 -3.54 4.13
C THR A 64 13.03 -2.63 4.04
N SER A 65 12.96 -1.81 2.98
CA SER A 65 11.82 -0.94 2.66
C SER A 65 11.31 -1.20 1.24
N THR A 66 10.85 -2.43 0.99
CA THR A 66 10.55 -2.92 -0.36
C THR A 66 9.14 -2.55 -0.86
N GLY A 67 8.36 -1.80 -0.08
CA GLY A 67 6.98 -1.42 -0.39
C GLY A 67 5.96 -2.58 -0.33
N THR A 68 4.68 -2.26 -0.49
CA THR A 68 3.54 -3.19 -0.38
C THR A 68 2.79 -3.45 -1.69
N LEU A 69 3.07 -2.66 -2.73
CA LEU A 69 2.41 -2.71 -4.04
C LEU A 69 3.46 -2.61 -5.14
N THR A 70 4.37 -3.59 -5.20
CA THR A 70 5.55 -3.55 -6.08
C THR A 70 5.58 -4.63 -7.15
N GLN A 71 4.91 -5.76 -6.94
CA GLN A 71 4.77 -6.85 -7.91
C GLN A 71 3.47 -6.68 -8.70
N PRO A 72 3.51 -6.29 -9.98
CA PRO A 72 2.31 -6.11 -10.79
C PRO A 72 1.55 -7.43 -10.94
N LYS A 73 0.24 -7.39 -10.73
CA LYS A 73 -0.61 -8.58 -10.88
C LYS A 73 -1.02 -8.70 -12.34
N LEU A 74 -0.37 -9.61 -13.07
CA LEU A 74 -0.74 -9.92 -14.45
C LEU A 74 -1.88 -10.94 -14.46
N PRO A 75 -2.96 -10.72 -15.22
CA PRO A 75 -4.08 -11.64 -15.23
C PRO A 75 -3.72 -12.90 -16.05
N GLY A 76 -4.03 -14.08 -15.52
CA GLY A 76 -3.85 -15.35 -16.23
C GLY A 76 -4.94 -15.59 -17.27
N ILE A 77 -5.04 -14.73 -18.28
CA ILE A 77 -6.08 -14.81 -19.32
C ILE A 77 -5.64 -15.81 -20.40
N PRO A 78 -6.46 -16.82 -20.72
CA PRO A 78 -6.16 -17.73 -21.83
C PRO A 78 -5.92 -16.96 -23.14
N GLY A 79 -4.83 -17.27 -23.86
CA GLY A 79 -4.46 -16.62 -25.13
C GLY A 79 -3.80 -15.24 -25.00
N ILE A 80 -3.50 -14.77 -23.78
CA ILE A 80 -2.83 -13.47 -23.56
C ILE A 80 -1.47 -13.37 -24.27
N GLU A 81 -0.74 -14.49 -24.39
CA GLU A 81 0.57 -14.55 -25.07
C GLU A 81 0.47 -14.52 -26.60
N ASP A 82 -0.72 -14.81 -27.15
CA ASP A 82 -0.96 -14.84 -28.59
C ASP A 82 -1.33 -13.46 -29.16
N PHE A 83 -1.72 -12.52 -28.30
CA PHE A 83 -2.11 -11.17 -28.70
C PHE A 83 -0.96 -10.42 -29.37
N ARG A 84 -1.23 -9.90 -30.59
CA ARG A 84 -0.26 -9.24 -31.46
C ARG A 84 -0.29 -7.72 -31.39
N GLY A 85 -1.32 -7.14 -30.76
CA GLY A 85 -1.37 -5.72 -30.46
C GLY A 85 -0.43 -5.32 -29.32
N HIS A 86 -0.41 -4.05 -28.97
CA HIS A 86 0.47 -3.55 -27.92
C HIS A 86 -0.09 -3.81 -26.53
N THR A 87 0.73 -4.29 -25.58
CA THR A 87 0.28 -4.49 -24.20
C THR A 87 1.27 -3.93 -23.19
N PHE A 88 0.74 -3.37 -22.10
CA PHE A 88 1.56 -2.96 -20.97
C PHE A 88 0.74 -2.86 -19.68
N HIS A 89 1.41 -3.03 -18.55
CA HIS A 89 0.81 -2.78 -17.24
C HIS A 89 0.99 -1.31 -16.86
N THR A 90 -0.02 -0.70 -16.24
CA THR A 90 -0.03 0.71 -15.82
C THR A 90 1.15 1.12 -14.93
N SER A 91 1.73 0.20 -14.17
CA SER A 91 2.94 0.44 -13.34
C SER A 91 4.25 0.49 -14.14
N ARG A 92 4.19 0.21 -15.44
CA ARG A 92 5.26 0.26 -16.44
C ARG A 92 4.71 0.92 -17.71
N TRP A 93 4.12 2.11 -17.54
CA TRP A 93 3.49 2.84 -18.63
C TRP A 93 4.46 3.08 -19.79
N ASP A 94 4.02 2.78 -21.02
CA ASP A 94 4.83 2.95 -22.22
C ASP A 94 4.47 4.26 -22.94
N TYR A 95 5.17 5.34 -22.59
CA TYR A 95 5.07 6.62 -23.29
C TYR A 95 5.69 6.60 -24.69
N GLY A 96 6.55 5.63 -25.00
CA GLY A 96 7.09 5.45 -26.35
C GLY A 96 5.98 5.05 -27.33
N TYR A 97 5.07 4.17 -26.89
CA TYR A 97 3.89 3.79 -27.66
C TYR A 97 2.77 4.85 -27.58
N THR A 98 2.39 5.25 -26.37
CA THR A 98 1.22 6.14 -26.17
C THR A 98 1.46 7.58 -26.60
N GLY A 99 2.73 8.02 -26.66
CA GLY A 99 3.08 9.44 -26.76
C GLY A 99 2.69 10.22 -25.50
N GLY A 100 2.85 11.55 -25.54
CA GLY A 100 2.39 12.42 -24.46
C GLY A 100 3.14 12.27 -23.13
N THR A 101 2.44 12.53 -22.03
CA THR A 101 2.98 12.51 -20.66
C THR A 101 1.94 12.00 -19.66
N ALA A 102 2.31 11.93 -18.38
CA ALA A 102 1.38 11.63 -17.28
C ALA A 102 0.21 12.62 -17.14
N ASP A 103 0.30 13.80 -17.76
CA ASP A 103 -0.76 14.80 -17.77
C ASP A 103 -1.65 14.74 -19.03
N GLY A 104 -1.40 13.81 -19.96
CA GLY A 104 -2.20 13.59 -21.17
C GLY A 104 -1.48 13.85 -22.48
N ASN A 105 -2.23 14.24 -23.51
CA ASN A 105 -1.78 14.35 -24.91
C ASN A 105 -1.19 13.04 -25.45
N LEU A 106 -1.87 11.92 -25.22
CA LEU A 106 -1.43 10.59 -25.65
C LEU A 106 -1.68 10.39 -27.15
N THR A 107 -1.00 11.19 -27.98
CA THR A 107 -1.21 11.33 -29.43
C THR A 107 -0.98 10.03 -30.20
N GLY A 108 -0.25 9.07 -29.65
CA GLY A 108 -0.08 7.73 -30.23
C GLY A 108 -1.35 6.87 -30.19
N LEU A 109 -2.40 7.33 -29.50
CA LEU A 109 -3.65 6.58 -29.31
C LEU A 109 -4.82 7.10 -30.17
N THR A 110 -4.66 8.22 -30.90
CA THR A 110 -5.77 8.93 -31.56
C THR A 110 -6.51 8.11 -32.62
N ASP A 111 -5.86 7.13 -33.23
CA ASP A 111 -6.45 6.20 -34.20
C ASP A 111 -6.61 4.78 -33.66
N LYS A 112 -6.40 4.56 -32.35
CA LYS A 112 -6.35 3.24 -31.72
C LYS A 112 -7.62 2.89 -30.97
N ARG A 113 -7.99 1.62 -31.03
CA ARG A 113 -8.92 0.95 -30.13
C ARG A 113 -8.15 0.45 -28.91
N VAL A 114 -8.37 1.09 -27.78
CA VAL A 114 -7.63 0.85 -26.54
C VAL A 114 -8.55 0.13 -25.55
N ALA A 115 -8.12 -1.03 -25.05
CA ALA A 115 -8.72 -1.68 -23.90
C ALA A 115 -8.03 -1.24 -22.60
N VAL A 116 -8.81 -0.96 -21.57
CA VAL A 116 -8.33 -0.87 -20.18
C VAL A 116 -8.96 -1.99 -19.38
N VAL A 117 -8.13 -2.86 -18.79
CA VAL A 117 -8.59 -3.97 -17.97
C VAL A 117 -8.42 -3.63 -16.50
N GLY A 118 -9.53 -3.43 -15.79
CA GLY A 118 -9.56 -3.13 -14.36
C GLY A 118 -9.98 -1.70 -14.05
N THR A 119 -10.90 -1.58 -13.08
CA THR A 119 -11.54 -0.32 -12.68
C THR A 119 -11.26 0.02 -11.21
N GLY A 120 -10.11 -0.43 -10.68
CA GLY A 120 -9.60 0.02 -9.38
C GLY A 120 -9.07 1.45 -9.42
N ALA A 121 -8.44 1.92 -8.34
CA ALA A 121 -7.96 3.31 -8.22
C ALA A 121 -7.07 3.77 -9.39
N THR A 122 -6.27 2.88 -9.98
CA THR A 122 -5.49 3.17 -11.19
C THR A 122 -6.37 3.42 -12.40
N GLY A 123 -7.39 2.59 -12.63
CA GLY A 123 -8.36 2.79 -13.71
C GLY A 123 -9.12 4.10 -13.56
N LEU A 124 -9.53 4.45 -12.33
CA LEU A 124 -10.20 5.72 -12.02
C LEU A 124 -9.40 6.96 -12.43
N GLN A 125 -8.06 6.86 -12.44
CA GLN A 125 -7.16 7.95 -12.79
C GLN A 125 -6.73 7.90 -14.26
N ALA A 126 -6.53 6.72 -14.83
CA ALA A 126 -6.05 6.55 -16.20
C ALA A 126 -7.17 6.74 -17.24
N VAL A 127 -8.38 6.24 -16.97
CA VAL A 127 -9.49 6.25 -17.93
C VAL A 127 -9.85 7.66 -18.42
N PRO A 128 -9.96 8.71 -17.56
CA PRO A 128 -10.24 10.06 -18.05
C PRO A 128 -9.21 10.57 -19.08
N ILE A 129 -7.92 10.33 -18.82
CA ILE A 129 -6.82 10.77 -19.69
C ILE A 129 -6.83 9.99 -21.01
N LEU A 130 -7.08 8.68 -20.94
CA LEU A 130 -7.20 7.82 -22.13
C LEU A 130 -8.42 8.21 -22.97
N ALA A 131 -9.55 8.51 -22.34
CA ALA A 131 -10.79 8.87 -23.01
C ALA A 131 -10.66 10.16 -23.85
N GLU A 132 -9.79 11.08 -23.43
CA GLU A 132 -9.47 12.30 -24.16
C GLU A 132 -8.66 12.05 -25.44
N SER A 133 -7.84 11.00 -25.48
CA SER A 133 -6.83 10.80 -26.53
C SER A 133 -7.07 9.60 -27.43
N ALA A 134 -7.74 8.54 -26.96
CA ALA A 134 -7.94 7.30 -27.72
C ALA A 134 -9.01 7.45 -28.81
N GLY A 135 -8.79 6.81 -29.97
CA GLY A 135 -9.79 6.73 -31.03
C GLY A 135 -11.07 6.03 -30.56
N GLU A 136 -10.91 4.91 -29.86
CA GLU A 136 -11.96 4.21 -29.11
C GLU A 136 -11.37 3.68 -27.79
N LEU A 137 -12.13 3.76 -26.71
CA LEU A 137 -11.76 3.27 -25.39
C LEU A 137 -12.80 2.27 -24.88
N LEU A 138 -12.37 1.02 -24.70
CA LEU A 138 -13.14 -0.05 -24.10
C LEU A 138 -12.65 -0.30 -22.67
N VAL A 139 -13.52 -0.10 -21.67
CA VAL A 139 -13.17 -0.31 -20.26
C VAL A 139 -13.78 -1.62 -19.77
N PHE A 140 -12.94 -2.61 -19.51
CA PHE A 140 -13.37 -3.94 -19.04
C PHE A 140 -13.46 -3.94 -17.52
N GLN A 141 -14.68 -4.00 -17.01
CA GLN A 141 -15.00 -3.96 -15.60
C GLN A 141 -15.50 -5.32 -15.12
N ARG A 142 -14.91 -5.83 -14.05
CA ARG A 142 -15.46 -7.01 -13.34
C ARG A 142 -16.27 -6.63 -12.11
N THR A 143 -15.82 -5.61 -11.39
CA THR A 143 -16.51 -5.08 -10.22
C THR A 143 -16.33 -3.57 -10.23
N PRO A 144 -17.41 -2.76 -10.19
CA PRO A 144 -17.28 -1.31 -10.10
C PRO A 144 -16.58 -0.89 -8.80
N SER A 145 -15.85 0.21 -8.84
CA SER A 145 -15.33 0.85 -7.63
C SER A 145 -16.37 1.81 -7.05
N THR A 146 -16.21 2.17 -5.78
CA THR A 146 -16.81 3.41 -5.27
C THR A 146 -16.13 4.60 -5.95
N VAL A 147 -16.92 5.57 -6.42
CA VAL A 147 -16.40 6.76 -7.10
C VAL A 147 -17.01 8.00 -6.46
N ASP A 148 -16.39 8.46 -5.37
CA ASP A 148 -16.81 9.66 -4.66
C ASP A 148 -16.10 10.92 -5.18
N VAL A 149 -16.49 12.09 -4.67
CA VAL A 149 -15.92 13.39 -5.02
C VAL A 149 -14.46 13.46 -4.57
N ARG A 150 -13.57 13.88 -5.48
CA ARG A 150 -12.19 14.17 -5.13
C ARG A 150 -12.03 15.60 -4.61
N ASP A 151 -12.69 16.58 -5.23
CA ASP A 151 -12.57 18.01 -4.91
C ASP A 151 -11.09 18.45 -4.87
N ASN A 152 -10.35 18.10 -5.92
CA ASN A 152 -8.97 18.59 -6.04
C ASN A 152 -8.99 20.08 -6.39
N ARG A 153 -8.17 20.86 -5.69
CA ARG A 153 -8.12 22.31 -5.82
C ARG A 153 -6.72 22.83 -5.58
N LEU A 154 -6.43 24.02 -6.10
CA LEU A 154 -5.18 24.71 -5.81
C LEU A 154 -5.03 24.94 -4.30
N THR A 155 -3.79 24.84 -3.83
CA THR A 155 -3.47 25.19 -2.45
C THR A 155 -3.65 26.69 -2.26
N ASP A 156 -4.45 27.08 -1.27
CA ASP A 156 -4.65 28.48 -0.91
C ASP A 156 -3.32 29.09 -0.40
N PRO A 157 -2.79 30.13 -1.07
CA PRO A 157 -1.57 30.79 -0.63
C PRO A 157 -1.67 31.41 0.76
N ALA A 158 -2.84 31.90 1.17
CA ALA A 158 -3.04 32.52 2.47
C ALA A 158 -2.96 31.47 3.58
N TRP A 159 -3.64 30.34 3.42
CA TRP A 159 -3.48 29.17 4.29
C TRP A 159 -2.02 28.68 4.34
N ALA A 160 -1.35 28.58 3.20
CA ALA A 160 0.04 28.14 3.15
C ALA A 160 0.99 29.08 3.91
N ALA A 161 0.73 30.39 3.88
CA ALA A 161 1.51 31.40 4.58
C ALA A 161 1.24 31.43 6.10
N SER A 162 0.07 30.95 6.57
CA SER A 162 -0.27 30.94 8.00
C SER A 162 0.36 29.76 8.77
N LEU A 163 0.92 28.77 8.08
CA LEU A 163 1.45 27.55 8.68
C LEU A 163 2.65 27.83 9.61
N GLN A 164 2.60 27.25 10.80
CA GLN A 164 3.67 27.35 11.80
C GLN A 164 4.59 26.12 11.79
N PRO A 165 5.85 26.21 12.26
CA PRO A 165 6.71 25.05 12.41
C PRO A 165 6.01 23.91 13.17
N GLY A 166 6.09 22.68 12.65
CA GLY A 166 5.41 21.51 13.21
C GLY A 166 4.02 21.22 12.62
N TRP A 167 3.44 22.13 11.82
CA TRP A 167 2.08 22.00 11.26
C TRP A 167 1.81 20.65 10.56
N GLN A 168 2.82 20.10 9.86
CA GLN A 168 2.64 18.89 9.07
C GLN A 168 2.38 17.67 9.97
N ARG A 169 3.14 17.55 11.06
CA ARG A 169 2.98 16.46 12.03
C ARG A 169 1.63 16.58 12.73
N GLU A 170 1.28 17.77 13.22
CA GLU A 170 -0.03 18.03 13.82
C GLU A 170 -1.18 17.66 12.87
N ARG A 171 -1.09 18.08 11.60
CA ARG A 171 -2.11 17.76 10.59
C ARG A 171 -2.20 16.26 10.30
N MET A 172 -1.07 15.55 10.26
CA MET A 172 -1.06 14.11 10.03
C MET A 172 -1.56 13.32 11.25
N GLU A 173 -1.23 13.74 12.47
CA GLU A 173 -1.77 13.16 13.70
C GLU A 173 -3.28 13.42 13.82
N ASN A 174 -3.76 14.64 13.57
CA ASN A 174 -5.18 14.98 13.51
C ASN A 174 -5.95 14.15 12.47
N PHE A 175 -5.38 13.96 11.27
CA PHE A 175 -6.01 13.14 10.22
C PHE A 175 -6.17 11.67 10.62
N LEU A 176 -5.27 11.13 11.45
CA LEU A 176 -5.40 9.77 11.98
C LEU A 176 -6.19 9.71 13.29
N ALA A 177 -6.27 10.81 14.03
CA ALA A 177 -6.94 10.95 15.32
C ALA A 177 -8.30 11.64 15.16
N VAL A 178 -9.28 10.96 14.59
CA VAL A 178 -10.57 11.61 14.29
C VAL A 178 -11.59 11.50 15.45
N LEU A 179 -11.15 11.55 16.71
CA LEU A 179 -12.03 11.77 17.87
C LEU A 179 -11.27 12.56 18.92
N ALA A 180 -11.39 13.90 18.87
CA ALA A 180 -11.12 14.80 20.00
C ALA A 180 -11.27 16.30 19.65
N GLY A 181 -11.48 16.72 18.39
CA GLY A 181 -11.49 18.15 18.04
C GLY A 181 -11.81 18.48 16.58
N GLU A 182 -11.40 19.68 16.12
CA GLU A 182 -11.60 20.19 14.76
C GLU A 182 -10.85 19.35 13.71
N LEU A 183 -11.52 19.06 12.58
CA LEU A 183 -10.94 18.36 11.45
C LEU A 183 -10.10 19.30 10.58
N LEU A 184 -8.77 19.11 10.58
CA LEU A 184 -7.88 19.92 9.75
C LEU A 184 -7.95 19.53 8.27
N VAL A 185 -8.34 18.29 7.97
CA VAL A 185 -8.61 17.79 6.60
C VAL A 185 -10.11 17.55 6.48
N THR A 186 -10.75 18.12 5.46
CA THR A 186 -12.19 17.97 5.21
C THR A 186 -12.43 17.48 3.78
N ASP A 187 -12.28 16.18 3.57
CA ASP A 187 -12.52 15.50 2.29
C ASP A 187 -13.33 14.19 2.46
N GLY A 188 -13.46 13.45 1.36
CA GLY A 188 -14.15 12.17 1.33
C GLY A 188 -13.55 11.08 2.23
N TRP A 189 -12.28 11.19 2.67
CA TRP A 189 -11.74 10.29 3.70
C TRP A 189 -12.29 10.65 5.06
N THR A 190 -12.36 11.94 5.39
CA THR A 190 -12.91 12.38 6.68
C THR A 190 -14.43 12.27 6.77
N ALA A 191 -15.12 12.21 5.63
CA ALA A 191 -16.57 12.05 5.55
C ALA A 191 -17.05 10.62 5.92
N THR A 192 -16.18 9.62 5.89
CA THR A 192 -16.52 8.20 6.13
C THR A 192 -15.68 7.57 7.25
N VAL A 193 -15.21 8.40 8.19
CA VAL A 193 -14.33 7.97 9.29
C VAL A 193 -14.96 6.89 10.15
N ALA A 194 -16.27 6.97 10.43
CA ALA A 194 -16.96 5.98 11.25
C ALA A 194 -16.79 4.57 10.67
N LEU A 195 -17.09 4.41 9.38
CA LEU A 195 -16.93 3.15 8.64
C LEU A 195 -15.47 2.71 8.52
N GLN A 196 -14.54 3.64 8.36
CA GLN A 196 -13.11 3.32 8.26
C GLN A 196 -12.52 2.86 9.59
N ARG A 197 -12.94 3.45 10.71
CA ARG A 197 -12.30 3.20 12.02
C ARG A 197 -12.55 1.78 12.50
N SER A 198 -13.79 1.29 12.43
CA SER A 198 -14.11 -0.08 12.86
C SER A 198 -13.33 -1.11 12.04
N ILE A 199 -13.15 -0.87 10.73
CA ILE A 199 -12.47 -1.82 9.85
C ILE A 199 -10.93 -1.71 9.92
N ILE A 200 -10.36 -0.50 10.02
CA ILE A 200 -8.90 -0.30 9.96
C ILE A 200 -8.23 -0.45 11.33
N THR A 201 -8.88 0.04 12.39
CA THR A 201 -8.31 0.07 13.75
C THR A 201 -9.17 -0.70 14.77
N GLY A 202 -10.34 -1.22 14.41
CA GLY A 202 -11.23 -1.84 15.39
C GLY A 202 -11.64 -0.91 16.53
N ALA A 203 -11.39 0.39 16.41
CA ALA A 203 -11.69 1.34 17.46
C ALA A 203 -13.18 1.68 17.35
N VAL A 204 -13.88 1.54 18.47
CA VAL A 204 -15.33 1.63 18.54
C VAL A 204 -15.75 2.78 19.46
N ASP A 205 -16.96 3.27 19.26
CA ASP A 205 -17.59 4.16 20.23
C ASP A 205 -18.02 3.34 21.46
N GLU A 206 -17.24 3.44 22.54
CA GLU A 206 -17.48 2.73 23.80
C GLU A 206 -18.73 3.26 24.54
N SER A 207 -19.30 4.39 24.11
CA SER A 207 -20.54 4.91 24.71
C SER A 207 -21.81 4.18 24.23
N LEU A 208 -21.69 3.35 23.19
CA LEU A 208 -22.78 2.58 22.59
C LEU A 208 -22.68 1.09 22.96
N THR A 209 -23.80 0.35 22.93
CA THR A 209 -23.73 -1.12 22.96
C THR A 209 -23.22 -1.68 21.64
N GLU A 210 -22.88 -2.98 21.61
CA GLU A 210 -22.48 -3.64 20.37
C GLU A 210 -23.59 -3.64 19.32
N GLU A 211 -24.84 -3.90 19.74
CA GLU A 211 -25.99 -3.86 18.83
C GLU A 211 -26.24 -2.45 18.29
N GLU A 212 -26.13 -1.42 19.13
CA GLU A 212 -26.29 -0.02 18.71
C GLU A 212 -25.21 0.41 17.71
N ARG A 213 -23.96 -0.04 17.92
CA ARG A 213 -22.87 0.18 16.96
C ARG A 213 -23.14 -0.53 15.64
N ALA A 214 -23.53 -1.80 15.68
CA ALA A 214 -23.81 -2.57 14.47
C ALA A 214 -24.93 -1.94 13.64
N VAL A 215 -26.01 -1.48 14.28
CA VAL A 215 -27.10 -0.76 13.61
C VAL A 215 -26.61 0.55 13.01
N ARG A 216 -25.81 1.32 13.75
CA ARG A 216 -25.25 2.60 13.25
C ARG A 216 -24.35 2.39 12.05
N ASP A 217 -23.41 1.45 12.14
CA ASP A 217 -22.47 1.14 11.06
C ASP A 217 -23.23 0.68 9.79
N GLU A 218 -24.30 -0.10 9.95
CA GLU A 218 -25.15 -0.51 8.83
C GLU A 218 -25.89 0.68 8.18
N LEU A 219 -26.44 1.59 8.99
CA LEU A 219 -27.12 2.80 8.49
C LEU A 219 -26.14 3.75 7.80
N ASP A 220 -24.95 3.95 8.36
CA ASP A 220 -23.90 4.80 7.79
C ASP A 220 -23.36 4.22 6.48
N ASP A 221 -23.19 2.90 6.40
CA ASP A 221 -22.79 2.21 5.17
C ASP A 221 -23.87 2.35 4.09
N ALA A 222 -25.13 2.04 4.44
CA ALA A 222 -26.26 2.16 3.52
C ALA A 222 -26.43 3.60 3.01
N ALA A 223 -26.34 4.60 3.88
CA ALA A 223 -26.41 6.02 3.51
C ALA A 223 -25.26 6.40 2.56
N THR A 224 -24.04 5.99 2.90
CA THR A 224 -22.84 6.26 2.08
C THR A 224 -22.94 5.61 0.70
N MET A 225 -23.30 4.32 0.65
CA MET A 225 -23.40 3.57 -0.60
C MET A 225 -24.57 4.03 -1.47
N ASN A 226 -25.72 4.39 -0.89
CA ASN A 226 -26.83 4.98 -1.63
C ASN A 226 -26.44 6.34 -2.23
N ARG A 227 -25.73 7.19 -1.47
CA ARG A 227 -25.23 8.48 -1.99
C ARG A 227 -24.27 8.29 -3.17
N ILE A 228 -23.37 7.31 -3.10
CA ILE A 228 -22.44 6.99 -4.19
C ILE A 228 -23.21 6.48 -5.42
N ARG A 229 -24.19 5.58 -5.25
CA ARG A 229 -25.03 5.09 -6.35
C ARG A 229 -25.87 6.21 -6.98
N ALA A 230 -26.41 7.12 -6.18
CA ALA A 230 -27.14 8.29 -6.66
C ALA A 230 -26.23 9.25 -7.45
N ARG A 231 -24.96 9.42 -7.05
CA ARG A 231 -23.98 10.20 -7.82
C ARG A 231 -23.72 9.58 -9.19
N VAL A 232 -23.57 8.25 -9.27
CA VAL A 232 -23.40 7.54 -10.54
C VAL A 232 -24.59 7.83 -11.46
N GLU A 233 -25.80 7.61 -10.96
CA GLU A 233 -27.05 7.82 -11.70
C GLU A 233 -27.25 9.27 -12.14
N GLY A 234 -26.85 10.25 -11.32
CA GLY A 234 -26.89 11.67 -11.68
C GLY A 234 -25.79 12.15 -12.62
N THR A 235 -24.74 11.35 -12.86
CA THR A 235 -23.55 11.77 -13.64
C THR A 235 -23.44 11.05 -14.98
N VAL A 236 -23.75 9.76 -15.04
CA VAL A 236 -23.64 8.93 -16.25
C VAL A 236 -24.95 9.00 -17.03
N ALA A 237 -24.90 9.46 -18.27
CA ALA A 237 -26.10 9.78 -19.07
C ALA A 237 -26.83 8.54 -19.59
N ASP A 238 -26.09 7.48 -19.97
CA ASP A 238 -26.70 6.22 -20.40
C ASP A 238 -27.16 5.39 -19.18
N PRO A 239 -28.46 5.08 -19.05
CA PRO A 239 -28.98 4.36 -17.88
C PRO A 239 -28.39 2.95 -17.71
N ALA A 240 -28.09 2.25 -18.81
CA ALA A 240 -27.52 0.90 -18.74
C ALA A 240 -26.09 0.94 -18.20
N THR A 241 -25.27 1.86 -18.71
CA THR A 241 -23.91 2.11 -18.21
C THR A 241 -23.93 2.61 -16.76
N ALA A 242 -24.88 3.48 -16.40
CA ALA A 242 -25.04 3.96 -15.03
C ALA A 242 -25.34 2.81 -14.06
N GLU A 243 -26.25 1.91 -14.43
CA GLU A 243 -26.58 0.74 -13.61
C GLU A 243 -25.37 -0.19 -13.43
N ALA A 244 -24.62 -0.47 -14.49
CA ALA A 244 -23.40 -1.28 -14.42
C ALA A 244 -22.28 -0.66 -13.57
N PHE A 245 -22.30 0.66 -13.33
CA PHE A 245 -21.35 1.34 -12.44
C PHE A 245 -21.76 1.35 -10.97
N LYS A 246 -23.00 1.00 -10.62
CA LYS A 246 -23.44 1.04 -9.22
C LYS A 246 -22.72 -0.04 -8.40
N PRO A 247 -21.92 0.33 -7.38
CA PRO A 247 -21.28 -0.67 -6.52
C PRO A 247 -22.28 -1.24 -5.51
N TRP A 248 -22.41 -2.57 -5.54
CA TRP A 248 -23.30 -3.35 -4.69
C TRP A 248 -22.50 -4.25 -3.73
N TYR A 249 -21.76 -3.61 -2.82
CA TYR A 249 -21.00 -4.23 -1.73
C TYR A 249 -20.85 -3.21 -0.59
N ARG A 250 -20.50 -3.65 0.63
CA ARG A 250 -20.30 -2.74 1.77
C ARG A 250 -19.10 -1.81 1.55
N TYR A 251 -19.20 -0.55 1.91
CA TYR A 251 -18.25 0.52 1.55
C TYR A 251 -16.77 0.14 1.75
N MET A 252 -16.45 -0.48 2.89
CA MET A 252 -15.07 -0.86 3.25
C MET A 252 -14.61 -2.22 2.71
N CYS A 253 -15.40 -2.91 1.87
CA CYS A 253 -14.96 -4.13 1.20
C CYS A 253 -13.84 -3.90 0.18
N LYS A 254 -13.71 -2.66 -0.31
CA LYS A 254 -12.63 -2.24 -1.21
C LYS A 254 -12.12 -0.89 -0.73
N ARG A 255 -10.91 -0.51 -1.16
CA ARG A 255 -10.39 0.84 -0.92
C ARG A 255 -11.32 1.87 -1.57
N PRO A 256 -11.77 2.91 -0.84
CA PRO A 256 -12.57 3.98 -1.40
C PRO A 256 -11.91 4.68 -2.59
N GLY A 257 -12.66 4.83 -3.69
CA GLY A 257 -12.23 5.56 -4.88
C GLY A 257 -12.81 6.98 -4.93
N PHE A 258 -12.02 7.91 -5.46
CA PHE A 258 -12.39 9.33 -5.58
C PHE A 258 -12.00 9.83 -6.97
N SER A 259 -12.94 10.40 -7.71
CA SER A 259 -12.68 11.02 -9.01
C SER A 259 -13.77 12.02 -9.37
N ASP A 260 -13.34 13.15 -9.93
CA ASP A 260 -14.23 14.18 -10.47
C ASP A 260 -14.38 14.06 -12.00
N HIS A 261 -13.73 13.07 -12.63
CA HIS A 261 -13.68 12.93 -14.08
C HIS A 261 -14.01 11.52 -14.60
N TYR A 262 -13.88 10.48 -13.76
CA TYR A 262 -14.06 9.08 -14.18
C TYR A 262 -15.45 8.79 -14.72
N LEU A 263 -16.50 9.14 -13.96
CA LEU A 263 -17.88 8.87 -14.37
C LEU A 263 -18.25 9.66 -15.63
N GLN A 264 -17.81 10.91 -15.72
CA GLN A 264 -18.06 11.80 -16.86
C GLN A 264 -17.37 11.32 -18.15
N ALA A 265 -16.27 10.58 -18.04
CA ALA A 265 -15.59 10.02 -19.21
C ALA A 265 -16.49 9.09 -20.02
N PHE A 266 -17.43 8.40 -19.38
CA PHE A 266 -18.37 7.49 -20.04
C PHE A 266 -19.54 8.19 -20.76
N ASN A 267 -19.63 9.52 -20.67
CA ASN A 267 -20.55 10.31 -21.49
C ASN A 267 -19.94 10.70 -22.84
N ARG A 268 -18.68 10.33 -23.10
CA ARG A 268 -18.01 10.59 -24.37
C ARG A 268 -18.39 9.51 -25.38
N PRO A 269 -18.60 9.86 -26.66
CA PRO A 269 -19.05 8.89 -27.67
C PRO A 269 -18.00 7.83 -28.01
N ASN A 270 -16.72 8.05 -27.69
CA ASN A 270 -15.63 7.13 -27.95
C ASN A 270 -15.33 6.18 -26.78
N VAL A 271 -16.15 6.19 -25.71
CA VAL A 271 -15.89 5.38 -24.51
C VAL A 271 -17.05 4.41 -24.30
N SER A 272 -16.73 3.13 -24.15
CA SER A 272 -17.71 2.10 -23.82
C SER A 272 -17.28 1.31 -22.59
N LEU A 273 -18.23 1.09 -21.68
CA LEU A 273 -18.07 0.16 -20.57
C LEU A 273 -18.40 -1.26 -21.04
N VAL A 274 -17.50 -2.20 -20.80
CA VAL A 274 -17.74 -3.62 -20.98
C VAL A 274 -17.84 -4.27 -19.61
N ASP A 275 -19.07 -4.56 -19.16
CA ASP A 275 -19.29 -5.33 -17.94
C ASP A 275 -18.98 -6.82 -18.19
N THR A 276 -18.06 -7.35 -17.40
CA THR A 276 -17.57 -8.74 -17.46
C THR A 276 -18.07 -9.58 -16.28
N SER A 277 -18.91 -9.01 -15.42
CA SER A 277 -19.39 -9.66 -14.19
C SER A 277 -20.07 -11.01 -14.45
N ALA A 278 -20.94 -11.09 -15.46
CA ALA A 278 -21.64 -12.32 -15.85
C ALA A 278 -20.69 -13.44 -16.33
N ALA A 279 -19.60 -13.07 -17.00
CA ALA A 279 -18.54 -13.99 -17.44
C ALA A 279 -17.44 -14.20 -16.39
N GLN A 280 -17.58 -13.58 -15.20
CA GLN A 280 -16.60 -13.56 -14.11
C GLN A 280 -15.22 -12.98 -14.50
N GLY A 281 -15.19 -12.11 -15.51
CA GLY A 281 -13.97 -11.51 -16.07
C GLY A 281 -13.84 -11.74 -17.58
N ILE A 282 -12.66 -11.44 -18.10
CA ILE A 282 -12.30 -11.74 -19.50
C ILE A 282 -12.17 -13.26 -19.66
N THR A 283 -12.83 -13.80 -20.68
CA THR A 283 -12.84 -15.24 -20.97
C THR A 283 -11.57 -15.68 -21.68
N ALA A 284 -11.12 -14.92 -22.68
CA ALA A 284 -9.91 -15.21 -23.44
C ALA A 284 -9.41 -13.95 -24.16
N MET A 285 -8.20 -14.05 -24.72
CA MET A 285 -7.66 -13.14 -25.71
C MET A 285 -7.35 -13.92 -26.99
N THR A 286 -7.50 -13.27 -28.14
CA THR A 286 -7.06 -13.79 -29.44
C THR A 286 -5.86 -13.00 -29.92
N GLU A 287 -5.40 -13.21 -31.16
CA GLU A 287 -4.32 -12.43 -31.76
C GLU A 287 -4.60 -10.92 -31.83
N ASN A 288 -5.87 -10.49 -31.81
CA ASN A 288 -6.27 -9.09 -32.03
C ASN A 288 -7.50 -8.64 -31.23
N ALA A 289 -8.00 -9.45 -30.29
CA ALA A 289 -9.22 -9.15 -29.57
C ALA A 289 -9.24 -9.66 -28.12
N ILE A 290 -10.13 -9.06 -27.33
CA ILE A 290 -10.54 -9.54 -26.00
C ILE A 290 -11.91 -10.21 -26.14
N VAL A 291 -12.08 -11.38 -25.51
CA VAL A 291 -13.34 -12.14 -25.53
C VAL A 291 -13.97 -12.13 -24.13
N VAL A 292 -15.26 -11.79 -24.06
CA VAL A 292 -16.05 -11.81 -22.82
C VAL A 292 -17.34 -12.59 -23.08
N GLY A 293 -17.46 -13.77 -22.47
CA GLY A 293 -18.49 -14.73 -22.84
C GLY A 293 -18.34 -15.11 -24.31
N ASP A 294 -19.39 -14.86 -25.10
CA ASP A 294 -19.40 -15.12 -26.55
C ASP A 294 -19.10 -13.85 -27.39
N THR A 295 -18.88 -12.70 -26.75
CA THR A 295 -18.66 -11.41 -27.44
C THR A 295 -17.17 -11.14 -27.61
N THR A 296 -16.78 -10.75 -28.82
CA THR A 296 -15.39 -10.42 -29.19
C THR A 296 -15.24 -8.92 -29.41
N TYR A 297 -14.20 -8.34 -28.83
CA TYR A 297 -13.86 -6.92 -28.90
C TYR A 297 -12.47 -6.76 -29.51
N GLU A 298 -12.39 -6.36 -30.78
CA GLU A 298 -11.12 -6.10 -31.44
C GLU A 298 -10.45 -4.85 -30.87
N VAL A 299 -9.16 -4.96 -30.54
CA VAL A 299 -8.39 -3.87 -29.93
C VAL A 299 -6.95 -3.87 -30.42
N ASP A 300 -6.38 -2.68 -30.53
CA ASP A 300 -4.99 -2.50 -30.98
C ASP A 300 -4.03 -2.43 -29.79
N CYS A 301 -4.54 -2.05 -28.62
CA CYS A 301 -3.76 -1.96 -27.39
C CYS A 301 -4.55 -2.43 -26.16
N VAL A 302 -3.90 -3.16 -25.25
CA VAL A 302 -4.45 -3.55 -23.96
C VAL A 302 -3.60 -3.00 -22.82
N ILE A 303 -4.23 -2.18 -21.97
CA ILE A 303 -3.62 -1.57 -20.80
C ILE A 303 -4.12 -2.29 -19.54
N PHE A 304 -3.22 -2.97 -18.84
CA PHE A 304 -3.56 -3.68 -17.61
C PHE A 304 -3.51 -2.74 -16.40
N ALA A 305 -4.69 -2.42 -15.87
CA ALA A 305 -4.92 -1.73 -14.61
C ALA A 305 -5.33 -2.72 -13.51
N THR A 306 -4.70 -3.90 -13.51
CA THR A 306 -5.07 -5.09 -12.73
C THR A 306 -4.45 -5.15 -11.32
N GLY A 307 -3.67 -4.13 -10.96
CA GLY A 307 -3.18 -3.94 -9.59
C GLY A 307 -1.87 -4.68 -9.32
N PHE A 308 -1.72 -5.14 -8.08
CA PHE A 308 -0.48 -5.72 -7.56
C PHE A 308 -0.79 -6.89 -6.62
N ASP A 309 0.19 -7.78 -6.43
CA ASP A 309 0.16 -8.75 -5.35
C ASP A 309 0.40 -8.03 -4.02
N ALA A 310 -0.69 -7.57 -3.41
CA ALA A 310 -0.66 -6.70 -2.24
C ALA A 310 -0.05 -7.41 -1.02
N GLY A 311 0.87 -6.71 -0.35
CA GLY A 311 1.54 -7.21 0.86
C GLY A 311 2.64 -8.24 0.60
N VAL A 312 2.94 -8.55 -0.66
CA VAL A 312 4.04 -9.46 -1.02
C VAL A 312 5.32 -8.64 -1.18
N SER A 313 6.27 -8.83 -0.24
CA SER A 313 7.62 -8.26 -0.30
C SER A 313 8.60 -9.22 -0.97
N GLY A 314 9.83 -8.74 -1.25
CA GLY A 314 10.91 -9.62 -1.74
C GLY A 314 11.19 -10.77 -0.76
N VAL A 315 11.17 -10.48 0.53
CA VAL A 315 11.34 -11.48 1.60
C VAL A 315 10.17 -12.47 1.62
N MET A 316 8.93 -11.99 1.54
CA MET A 316 7.71 -12.83 1.58
C MET A 316 7.48 -13.67 0.33
N SER A 317 7.93 -13.19 -0.83
CA SER A 317 7.94 -13.99 -2.06
C SER A 317 9.13 -14.95 -2.15
N GLY A 318 10.12 -14.85 -1.25
CA GLY A 318 11.39 -15.59 -1.34
C GLY A 318 12.33 -15.08 -2.44
N THR A 319 11.99 -13.99 -3.14
CA THR A 319 12.85 -13.39 -4.17
C THR A 319 14.05 -12.63 -3.59
N LEU A 320 14.01 -12.33 -2.29
CA LEU A 320 15.15 -11.89 -1.48
C LEU A 320 15.33 -12.87 -0.30
N PRO A 321 16.11 -13.95 -0.46
CA PRO A 321 16.43 -14.87 0.62
C PRO A 321 17.22 -14.17 1.73
N VAL A 322 16.85 -14.46 2.97
CA VAL A 322 17.46 -13.92 4.18
C VAL A 322 17.87 -15.06 5.10
N THR A 323 19.15 -15.12 5.43
CA THR A 323 19.74 -16.14 6.30
C THR A 323 20.36 -15.46 7.53
N GLY A 324 19.82 -15.76 8.71
CA GLY A 324 20.26 -15.21 10.00
C GLY A 324 21.28 -16.09 10.71
N ARG A 325 21.34 -15.97 12.05
CA ARG A 325 22.23 -16.75 12.91
C ARG A 325 22.03 -18.27 12.74
N GLY A 326 23.11 -19.02 12.83
CA GLY A 326 23.12 -20.47 12.65
C GLY A 326 22.65 -20.94 11.28
N GLY A 327 22.68 -20.09 10.25
CA GLY A 327 22.24 -20.45 8.89
C GLY A 327 20.71 -20.53 8.72
N ARG A 328 19.93 -20.02 9.68
CA ARG A 328 18.46 -20.12 9.67
C ARG A 328 17.83 -19.20 8.63
N SER A 329 16.89 -19.71 7.83
CA SER A 329 16.09 -18.89 6.91
C SER A 329 15.02 -18.08 7.65
N LEU A 330 14.86 -16.80 7.28
CA LEU A 330 13.80 -15.94 7.81
C LEU A 330 12.41 -16.46 7.45
N LEU A 331 12.23 -16.86 6.19
CA LEU A 331 10.94 -17.35 5.71
C LEU A 331 10.55 -18.66 6.41
N GLU A 332 11.51 -19.56 6.65
CA GLU A 332 11.27 -20.78 7.44
C GLU A 332 10.96 -20.44 8.91
N SER A 333 11.62 -19.43 9.48
CA SER A 333 11.33 -18.97 10.85
C SER A 333 9.91 -18.41 10.99
N TRP A 334 9.33 -17.94 9.89
CA TRP A 334 7.96 -17.43 9.79
C TRP A 334 6.98 -18.42 9.15
N ALA A 335 7.33 -19.71 9.05
CA ALA A 335 6.46 -20.71 8.41
C ALA A 335 5.08 -20.85 9.08
N ALA A 336 4.99 -20.58 10.39
CA ALA A 336 3.74 -20.55 11.15
C ALA A 336 3.10 -19.15 11.22
N GLY A 337 3.58 -18.21 10.41
CA GLY A 337 3.23 -16.79 10.44
C GLY A 337 4.42 -15.91 10.87
N PRO A 338 4.40 -14.61 10.51
CA PRO A 338 5.44 -13.69 10.91
C PRO A 338 5.62 -13.60 12.43
N ARG A 339 6.86 -13.46 12.87
CA ARG A 339 7.22 -13.26 14.28
C ARG A 339 8.18 -12.10 14.38
N THR A 340 7.76 -11.04 15.05
CA THR A 340 8.52 -9.80 15.16
C THR A 340 8.31 -9.17 16.53
N LEU A 341 9.17 -8.22 16.88
CA LEU A 341 8.88 -7.21 17.90
C LEU A 341 8.46 -5.90 17.21
N HIS A 342 7.25 -5.42 17.53
CA HIS A 342 6.67 -4.19 16.98
C HIS A 342 6.61 -4.12 15.44
N GLY A 343 6.77 -5.24 14.73
CA GLY A 343 6.83 -5.26 13.27
C GLY A 343 8.18 -4.95 12.64
N PHE A 344 9.23 -4.67 13.43
CA PHE A 344 10.50 -4.19 12.90
C PHE A 344 11.64 -5.21 12.94
N TYR A 345 11.70 -6.03 13.98
CA TYR A 345 12.86 -6.89 14.26
C TYR A 345 12.42 -8.34 14.43
N SER A 346 13.30 -9.29 14.11
CA SER A 346 13.07 -10.72 14.39
C SER A 346 14.24 -11.39 15.11
N HIS A 347 13.93 -12.28 16.04
CA HIS A 347 14.88 -13.05 16.81
C HIS A 347 15.64 -14.02 15.90
N GLY A 348 16.97 -14.03 16.01
CA GLY A 348 17.86 -14.78 15.11
C GLY A 348 18.30 -13.98 13.88
N PHE A 349 17.78 -12.76 13.68
CA PHE A 349 18.09 -11.89 12.53
C PHE A 349 18.59 -10.53 13.02
N PRO A 350 19.76 -10.48 13.68
CA PRO A 350 20.27 -9.26 14.30
C PRO A 350 20.51 -8.17 13.28
N ASN A 351 20.29 -6.92 13.68
CA ASN A 351 20.49 -5.72 12.86
C ASN A 351 19.72 -5.70 11.52
N LEU A 352 18.74 -6.58 11.33
CA LEU A 352 17.81 -6.55 10.22
C LEU A 352 16.51 -5.89 10.68
N PHE A 353 16.09 -4.86 9.94
CA PHE A 353 14.88 -4.10 10.23
C PHE A 353 13.93 -4.16 9.04
N HIS A 354 12.64 -4.28 9.33
CA HIS A 354 11.59 -4.28 8.32
C HIS A 354 10.75 -3.01 8.42
N LEU A 355 10.61 -2.26 7.33
CA LEU A 355 9.62 -1.20 7.21
C LEU A 355 8.45 -1.71 6.36
N GLY A 356 7.22 -1.38 6.76
CA GLY A 356 6.03 -1.83 6.04
C GLY A 356 4.82 -2.03 6.93
N ALA A 357 3.93 -2.94 6.55
CA ALA A 357 2.68 -3.21 7.28
C ALA A 357 2.73 -4.47 8.17
N LEU A 358 3.92 -5.06 8.34
CA LEU A 358 4.10 -6.31 9.07
C LEU A 358 3.91 -6.08 10.58
N GLN A 359 2.91 -6.71 11.21
CA GLN A 359 2.77 -6.76 12.67
C GLN A 359 2.86 -5.41 13.40
N ASN A 360 2.37 -4.36 12.75
CA ASN A 360 2.29 -3.00 13.27
C ASN A 360 0.90 -2.40 12.97
N ALA A 361 0.73 -1.09 13.14
CA ALA A 361 -0.56 -0.44 12.91
C ALA A 361 -0.79 0.00 11.44
N ASN A 362 -2.00 -0.24 10.95
CA ASN A 362 -2.42 0.19 9.61
C ASN A 362 -2.98 1.61 9.58
N SER A 363 -2.89 2.26 8.42
CA SER A 363 -3.45 3.59 8.19
C SER A 363 -3.67 3.86 6.70
N VAL A 364 -4.66 4.71 6.40
CA VAL A 364 -4.89 5.24 5.04
C VAL A 364 -3.81 6.24 4.61
N ASN A 365 -3.08 6.86 5.57
CA ASN A 365 -1.91 7.70 5.30
C ASN A 365 -0.62 6.89 5.50
N TYR A 366 -0.26 6.10 4.49
CA TYR A 366 0.89 5.22 4.54
C TYR A 366 2.24 5.97 4.69
N THR A 367 2.35 7.19 4.14
CA THR A 367 3.58 7.99 4.27
C THR A 367 3.84 8.45 5.70
N HIS A 368 2.79 8.76 6.47
CA HIS A 368 2.94 9.08 7.88
C HIS A 368 3.45 7.87 8.68
N ILE A 369 2.92 6.69 8.39
CA ILE A 369 3.38 5.43 9.00
C ILE A 369 4.86 5.21 8.70
N LEU A 370 5.28 5.27 7.44
CA LEU A 370 6.68 5.07 7.07
C LEU A 370 7.62 6.09 7.72
N GLN A 371 7.19 7.34 7.89
CA GLN A 371 7.97 8.35 8.61
C GLN A 371 8.18 7.95 10.08
N GLU A 372 7.13 7.59 10.80
CA GLU A 372 7.22 7.19 12.22
C GLU A 372 8.03 5.90 12.40
N GLN A 373 7.93 4.96 11.47
CA GLN A 373 8.75 3.75 11.45
C GLN A 373 10.24 4.06 11.22
N ALA A 374 10.55 4.93 10.24
CA ALA A 374 11.93 5.36 9.98
C ALA A 374 12.54 6.09 11.17
N GLU A 375 11.78 6.99 11.81
CA GLU A 375 12.21 7.69 13.03
C GLU A 375 12.42 6.72 14.20
N HIS A 376 11.56 5.71 14.34
CA HIS A 376 11.72 4.67 15.36
C HIS A 376 13.02 3.86 15.16
N VAL A 377 13.23 3.29 13.97
CA VAL A 377 14.42 2.49 13.65
C VAL A 377 15.70 3.32 13.79
N ALA A 378 15.70 4.56 13.28
CA ALA A 378 16.84 5.46 13.41
C ALA A 378 17.17 5.76 14.88
N ALA A 379 16.17 5.97 15.74
CA ALA A 379 16.38 6.22 17.16
C ALA A 379 16.94 5.00 17.90
N VAL A 380 16.50 3.78 17.54
CA VAL A 380 17.03 2.53 18.12
C VAL A 380 18.48 2.31 17.70
N ILE A 381 18.80 2.45 16.40
CA ILE A 381 20.18 2.36 15.91
C ILE A 381 21.06 3.41 16.61
N ALA A 382 20.60 4.65 16.70
CA ALA A 382 21.36 5.71 17.36
C ALA A 382 21.59 5.41 18.85
N ARG A 383 20.65 4.76 19.55
CA ARG A 383 20.88 4.31 20.94
C ARG A 383 21.90 3.18 20.99
N ALA A 384 21.75 2.16 20.15
CA ALA A 384 22.65 1.02 20.08
C ALA A 384 24.11 1.48 19.88
N GLU A 385 24.33 2.44 18.98
CA GLU A 385 25.64 3.04 18.74
C GLU A 385 26.17 3.83 19.95
N ARG A 386 25.32 4.66 20.58
CA ARG A 386 25.71 5.44 21.77
C ARG A 386 26.09 4.56 22.96
N GLU A 387 25.45 3.40 23.12
CA GLU A 387 25.73 2.48 24.23
C GLU A 387 26.76 1.40 23.89
N GLY A 388 27.29 1.39 22.66
CA GLY A 388 28.23 0.36 22.21
C GLY A 388 27.62 -1.05 22.20
N ALA A 389 26.34 -1.18 21.90
CA ALA A 389 25.69 -2.48 21.71
C ALA A 389 26.31 -3.19 20.50
N GLY A 390 26.63 -4.49 20.64
CA GLY A 390 27.22 -5.28 19.56
C GLY A 390 26.22 -5.49 18.41
N ARG A 391 24.95 -5.71 18.76
CA ARG A 391 23.84 -5.87 17.81
C ARG A 391 22.50 -5.47 18.43
N VAL A 392 21.54 -5.18 17.57
CA VAL A 392 20.13 -4.98 17.88
C VAL A 392 19.38 -6.25 17.47
N GLU A 393 18.85 -6.98 18.43
CA GLU A 393 18.16 -8.25 18.20
C GLU A 393 17.15 -8.48 19.34
N PRO A 394 15.85 -8.65 19.04
CA PRO A 394 14.88 -8.90 20.08
C PRO A 394 15.10 -10.27 20.72
N THR A 395 14.79 -10.41 22.00
CA THR A 395 14.68 -11.75 22.60
C THR A 395 13.45 -12.48 22.06
N ALA A 396 13.46 -13.82 22.10
CA ALA A 396 12.32 -14.62 21.70
C ALA A 396 11.08 -14.33 22.57
N GLU A 397 11.28 -14.00 23.84
CA GLU A 397 10.21 -13.61 24.76
C GLU A 397 9.59 -12.25 24.39
N ALA A 398 10.37 -11.32 23.84
CA ALA A 398 9.86 -10.03 23.37
C ALA A 398 8.95 -10.21 22.15
N GLU A 399 9.34 -11.06 21.19
CA GLU A 399 8.46 -11.44 20.07
C GLU A 399 7.18 -12.09 20.57
N GLU A 400 7.28 -13.05 21.50
CA GLU A 400 6.11 -13.75 22.03
C GLU A 400 5.16 -12.81 22.78
N ARG A 401 5.71 -11.85 23.55
CA ARG A 401 4.89 -10.79 24.17
C ARG A 401 4.17 -9.96 23.11
N TRP A 402 4.85 -9.57 22.03
CA TRP A 402 4.23 -8.78 20.98
C TRP A 402 3.14 -9.55 20.24
N LEU A 403 3.36 -10.83 19.93
CA LEU A 403 2.35 -11.70 19.34
C LEU A 403 1.09 -11.79 20.21
N ARG A 404 1.25 -11.93 21.53
CA ARG A 404 0.12 -11.89 22.46
C ARG A 404 -0.60 -10.56 22.43
N THR A 405 0.12 -9.44 22.43
CA THR A 405 -0.51 -8.10 22.30
C THR A 405 -1.31 -7.98 21.01
N LEU A 406 -0.79 -8.48 19.88
CA LEU A 406 -1.53 -8.48 18.62
C LEU A 406 -2.80 -9.34 18.70
N GLN A 407 -2.73 -10.52 19.33
CA GLN A 407 -3.89 -11.39 19.51
C GLN A 407 -4.94 -10.79 20.46
N GLU A 408 -4.51 -10.22 21.59
CA GLU A 408 -5.38 -9.60 22.59
C GLU A 408 -6.07 -8.35 22.07
N THR A 409 -5.40 -7.60 21.19
CA THR A 409 -5.95 -6.37 20.61
C THR A 409 -6.63 -6.59 19.26
N ALA A 410 -6.50 -7.77 18.65
CA ALA A 410 -7.03 -8.04 17.32
C ALA A 410 -8.55 -7.83 17.27
N HIS A 411 -8.98 -6.95 16.37
CA HIS A 411 -10.38 -6.82 16.02
C HIS A 411 -10.76 -7.84 14.94
N ASP A 412 -11.73 -8.71 15.25
CA ASP A 412 -12.21 -9.70 14.29
C ASP A 412 -13.14 -9.04 13.26
N THR A 413 -12.68 -8.98 12.01
CA THR A 413 -13.46 -8.52 10.86
C THR A 413 -13.81 -9.66 9.91
N SER A 414 -13.68 -10.93 10.33
CA SER A 414 -13.89 -12.10 9.48
C SER A 414 -15.30 -12.17 8.90
N ALA A 415 -16.33 -11.89 9.72
CA ALA A 415 -17.72 -11.82 9.27
C ALA A 415 -17.92 -10.74 8.20
N PHE A 416 -17.40 -9.53 8.43
CA PHE A 416 -17.41 -8.45 7.44
C PHE A 416 -16.70 -8.86 6.14
N GLN A 417 -15.51 -9.46 6.23
CA GLN A 417 -14.74 -9.88 5.06
C GLN A 417 -15.41 -11.02 4.27
N ALA A 418 -16.20 -11.87 4.94
CA ALA A 418 -16.95 -12.94 4.30
C ALA A 418 -18.15 -12.42 3.48
N GLU A 419 -18.74 -11.30 3.87
CA GLU A 419 -19.80 -10.61 3.11
C GLU A 419 -19.25 -9.80 1.93
N CYS A 420 -17.95 -9.54 1.93
CA CYS A 420 -17.31 -8.71 0.92
C CYS A 420 -17.09 -9.43 -0.41
N THR A 421 -17.35 -8.71 -1.51
CA THR A 421 -16.95 -9.16 -2.84
C THR A 421 -15.44 -9.41 -2.92
N PRO A 422 -14.98 -10.38 -3.73
CA PRO A 422 -13.56 -10.71 -3.87
C PRO A 422 -12.68 -9.47 -4.12
N GLY A 423 -11.61 -9.34 -3.34
CA GLY A 423 -10.57 -8.33 -3.54
C GLY A 423 -9.37 -8.55 -2.63
N TYR A 424 -8.37 -7.67 -2.73
CA TYR A 424 -7.12 -7.86 -2.00
C TYR A 424 -7.25 -7.73 -0.48
N TYR A 425 -8.35 -7.19 0.06
CA TYR A 425 -8.65 -7.16 1.50
C TYR A 425 -9.03 -8.53 2.08
N ASN A 426 -9.59 -9.44 1.27
CA ASN A 426 -10.04 -10.77 1.70
C ASN A 426 -9.44 -11.89 0.82
N GLY A 427 -8.23 -11.66 0.27
CA GLY A 427 -7.52 -12.66 -0.52
C GLY A 427 -8.32 -13.16 -1.71
N GLU A 428 -9.01 -12.27 -2.43
CA GLU A 428 -9.91 -12.62 -3.53
C GLU A 428 -11.07 -13.56 -3.09
N GLY A 429 -11.53 -13.41 -1.84
CA GLY A 429 -12.60 -14.24 -1.23
C GLY A 429 -12.13 -15.61 -0.73
N THR A 430 -10.83 -15.93 -0.82
CA THR A 430 -10.31 -17.26 -0.44
C THR A 430 -9.89 -17.36 1.02
N ARG A 431 -9.64 -16.23 1.69
CA ARG A 431 -9.18 -16.20 3.08
C ARG A 431 -9.48 -14.87 3.76
N SER A 432 -9.73 -14.92 5.06
CA SER A 432 -9.65 -13.73 5.90
C SER A 432 -8.18 -13.30 6.04
N ILE A 433 -7.90 -12.00 6.00
CA ILE A 433 -6.57 -11.45 6.29
C ILE A 433 -6.54 -10.87 7.74
N THR A 434 -7.51 -11.24 8.59
CA THR A 434 -7.59 -10.77 9.99
C THR A 434 -6.39 -11.21 10.84
N GLY A 435 -6.04 -10.38 11.84
CA GLY A 435 -5.25 -10.83 13.00
C GLY A 435 -3.74 -10.57 13.01
N PHE A 436 -3.19 -9.73 12.11
CA PHE A 436 -1.74 -9.47 12.04
C PHE A 436 -1.33 -7.99 12.18
N SER A 437 -2.19 -7.15 12.75
CA SER A 437 -1.91 -5.72 12.92
C SER A 437 -2.31 -5.25 14.31
N TYR A 438 -1.62 -4.22 14.80
CA TYR A 438 -1.94 -3.59 16.08
C TYR A 438 -3.20 -2.75 15.91
N SER A 439 -4.35 -3.34 16.27
CA SER A 439 -5.66 -2.74 16.03
C SER A 439 -5.85 -1.38 16.70
N PRO A 440 -5.44 -1.10 17.96
CA PRO A 440 -5.75 0.18 18.64
C PRO A 440 -5.35 1.44 17.87
N GLY A 441 -4.50 1.28 16.86
CA GLY A 441 -4.44 2.18 15.73
C GLY A 441 -3.10 2.88 15.65
N PRO A 442 -2.86 3.62 14.56
CA PRO A 442 -1.54 4.18 14.29
C PRO A 442 -1.11 5.21 15.35
N VAL A 443 -2.03 6.03 15.86
CA VAL A 443 -1.71 7.04 16.89
C VAL A 443 -1.32 6.39 18.22
N ALA A 444 -2.08 5.37 18.65
CA ALA A 444 -1.76 4.58 19.84
C ALA A 444 -0.41 3.87 19.67
N PHE A 445 -0.17 3.29 18.49
CA PHE A 445 1.09 2.63 18.17
C PHE A 445 2.29 3.58 18.17
N HIS A 446 2.20 4.77 17.56
CA HIS A 446 3.28 5.75 17.57
C HIS A 446 3.65 6.18 19.00
N ARG A 447 2.65 6.35 19.87
CA ARG A 447 2.86 6.62 21.30
C ARG A 447 3.54 5.43 22.00
N LEU A 448 3.05 4.21 21.79
CA LEU A 448 3.67 2.98 22.31
C LEU A 448 5.16 2.92 21.94
N LEU A 449 5.51 3.18 20.68
CA LEU A 449 6.90 3.18 20.24
C LEU A 449 7.72 4.27 20.92
N ARG A 450 7.17 5.47 21.14
CA ARG A 450 7.86 6.58 21.82
C ARG A 450 8.11 6.27 23.29
N GLU A 451 7.10 5.76 23.98
CA GLU A 451 7.19 5.35 25.39
C GLU A 451 8.19 4.19 25.57
N TRP A 452 8.12 3.18 24.71
CA TRP A 452 9.07 2.06 24.72
C TRP A 452 10.52 2.53 24.53
N ARG A 453 10.78 3.43 23.57
CA ARG A 453 12.13 4.00 23.36
C ARG A 453 12.64 4.86 24.51
N ALA A 454 11.74 5.41 25.33
CA ALA A 454 12.10 6.18 26.51
C ALA A 454 12.45 5.28 27.72
N GLY A 455 12.02 4.02 27.69
CA GLY A 455 12.30 3.02 28.71
C GLY A 455 13.63 2.29 28.55
N ASP A 456 13.73 1.13 29.20
CA ASP A 456 14.84 0.20 29.02
C ASP A 456 14.68 -0.57 27.70
N MET A 457 15.73 -0.64 26.90
CA MET A 457 15.78 -1.37 25.62
C MET A 457 16.69 -2.60 25.70
N SER A 458 16.99 -3.09 26.90
CA SER A 458 17.79 -4.32 27.12
C SER A 458 17.22 -5.58 26.43
N GLU A 459 15.92 -5.59 26.12
CA GLU A 459 15.28 -6.68 25.36
C GLU A 459 15.64 -6.69 23.86
N VAL A 460 16.28 -5.63 23.35
CA VAL A 460 16.79 -5.56 21.97
C VAL A 460 18.27 -5.22 21.88
N LEU A 461 18.84 -4.48 22.83
CA LEU A 461 20.23 -4.05 22.79
C LEU A 461 21.12 -5.15 23.38
N VAL A 462 21.82 -5.86 22.49
CA VAL A 462 22.72 -6.94 22.89
C VAL A 462 24.14 -6.40 22.98
N HIS A 463 24.60 -6.20 24.21
CA HIS A 463 26.00 -5.87 24.47
C HIS A 463 26.86 -7.13 24.36
N ALA A 464 28.04 -6.99 23.75
CA ALA A 464 29.04 -8.05 23.81
C ALA A 464 29.32 -8.36 25.29
N HIS A 465 29.19 -9.63 25.68
CA HIS A 465 29.72 -10.04 26.98
C HIS A 465 31.21 -9.68 27.01
N ALA A 466 31.66 -9.04 28.08
CA ALA A 466 33.07 -8.81 28.36
C ALA A 466 33.75 -10.16 28.60
N SER A 467 33.96 -10.94 27.54
CA SER A 467 34.66 -12.21 27.58
C SER A 467 36.17 -11.95 27.50
N THR A 468 36.82 -12.04 28.67
CA THR A 468 38.22 -12.46 28.86
C THR A 468 39.28 -11.92 27.91
N ARG A 469 39.68 -10.65 28.11
CA ARG A 469 41.05 -10.16 27.82
C ARG A 469 41.95 -10.18 29.08
N LYS A 470 41.92 -11.28 29.83
CA LYS A 470 42.85 -11.58 30.95
C LYS A 470 43.33 -13.02 30.87
N ALA A 471 44.04 -13.36 29.80
CA ALA A 471 44.87 -14.57 29.75
C ALA A 471 45.93 -14.46 28.64
N GLU A 472 46.63 -13.33 28.55
CA GLU A 472 47.80 -13.21 27.67
C GLU A 472 48.73 -12.08 28.13
N VAL A 473 48.98 -12.01 29.45
CA VAL A 473 50.13 -11.32 30.06
C VAL A 473 50.53 -12.11 31.31
N ALA A 474 50.91 -13.38 31.12
CA ALA A 474 51.63 -14.19 32.10
C ALA A 474 52.06 -15.51 31.44
N SER A 475 53.12 -15.46 30.62
CA SER A 475 54.00 -16.59 30.36
C SER A 475 55.41 -16.07 30.14
#